data_AF-A0A949U4U8-F1
#
_entry.id   AF-A0A949U4U8-F1
#
_cell.length_a   1.000
_cell.length_b   1.000
_cell.length_c   1.000
_cell.angle_alpha   90.00
_cell.angle_beta   90.00
_cell.angle_gamma   90.00
#
_symmetry.space_group_name_H-M   'P 1'
#
loop_
_entity.id
_entity.type
_entity.pdbx_description
1 polymer ?
#
loop_
_entity_poly.entity_id
_entity_poly.type
_entity_poly.pdbx_seq_one_letter_code
_entity_poly.pdbx_strand_id
1 'polypeptide(L)'
;MNQKCICGSGLAIDECCIKKYPSLKLNKKDIKDCTKYENWDRQRQSVWQLVAKTLNECSNFSKQNIIIFGAGACDDLPIDFICDKFSEIVLVDIDSKALNEALKKIPNNLKDKVILVEWDVTGLYTNSELKLCLEKAKNGTYKTVEDVIKDISKLTIKIQDLDVPIEIQKRMPFSVVLSDLIVTQLFTNYFYGEVSLNLIKLDSAIFERNLSDFNIKDIVDFLLCQHLKLLQKVTTIHGKIIILADTFVYGTEANLLKSPFNEVIKKNPEFISNYRKITSQDIVGWMNNYSVAGSNIPYHIKTNNFNRLHTDRVTWWWWIFNKERLYFVMGYVFTVCDHDVNMYD
;
A
#
# COMPACT_ATOMS: atom_id res chain seq x y z
N MET A 1 -6.19 -5.94 28.84
CA MET A 1 -7.65 -5.98 28.61
C MET A 1 -7.93 -7.21 27.77
N ASN A 2 -8.82 -8.10 28.21
CA ASN A 2 -9.27 -9.26 27.42
C ASN A 2 -10.22 -8.75 26.32
N GLN A 3 -9.64 -8.28 25.22
CA GLN A 3 -10.40 -7.79 24.08
C GLN A 3 -11.10 -8.98 23.42
N LYS A 4 -12.43 -8.90 23.25
CA LYS A 4 -13.19 -9.91 22.53
C LYS A 4 -12.68 -10.03 21.10
N CYS A 5 -12.60 -11.25 20.60
CA CYS A 5 -12.20 -11.53 19.24
C CYS A 5 -13.28 -11.03 18.27
N ILE A 6 -12.87 -10.25 17.29
CA ILE A 6 -13.80 -9.70 16.28
C ILE A 6 -14.24 -10.76 15.27
N CYS A 7 -13.73 -11.99 15.27
CA CYS A 7 -14.15 -13.03 14.32
C CYS A 7 -15.57 -13.59 14.59
N GLY A 8 -16.28 -13.07 15.58
CA GLY A 8 -17.63 -13.49 15.94
C GLY A 8 -17.71 -14.69 16.89
N SER A 9 -16.58 -15.25 17.33
CA SER A 9 -16.56 -16.40 18.24
C SER A 9 -17.06 -16.11 19.67
N GLY A 10 -17.11 -14.84 20.07
CA GLY A 10 -17.41 -14.41 21.44
C GLY A 10 -16.29 -14.64 22.46
N LEU A 11 -15.22 -15.34 22.08
CA LEU A 11 -14.03 -15.61 22.91
C LEU A 11 -13.10 -14.40 22.99
N ALA A 12 -12.17 -14.42 23.95
CA ALA A 12 -11.06 -13.47 23.96
C ALA A 12 -10.13 -13.71 22.75
N ILE A 13 -9.46 -12.65 22.26
CA ILE A 13 -8.61 -12.72 21.06
C ILE A 13 -7.45 -13.71 21.19
N ASP A 14 -6.86 -13.80 22.38
CA ASP A 14 -5.78 -14.71 22.76
C ASP A 14 -6.23 -16.18 22.79
N GLU A 15 -7.47 -16.42 23.20
CA GLU A 15 -8.10 -17.75 23.21
C GLU A 15 -8.68 -18.16 21.84
N CYS A 16 -8.68 -17.25 20.87
CA CYS A 16 -9.32 -17.45 19.57
C CYS A 16 -8.36 -17.26 18.40
N CYS A 17 -8.35 -16.07 17.77
CA CYS A 17 -7.60 -15.84 16.54
C CYS A 17 -6.09 -15.89 16.75
N ILE A 18 -5.54 -15.39 17.86
CA ILE A 18 -4.10 -15.47 18.13
C ILE A 18 -3.65 -16.92 18.31
N LYS A 19 -4.48 -17.76 18.95
CA LYS A 19 -4.21 -19.19 19.09
C LYS A 19 -4.20 -19.92 17.74
N LYS A 20 -5.11 -19.53 16.83
CA LYS A 20 -5.25 -20.16 15.51
C LYS A 20 -4.24 -19.65 14.48
N TYR A 21 -3.90 -18.36 14.52
CA TYR A 21 -3.10 -17.68 13.50
C TYR A 21 -1.82 -17.10 14.13
N PRO A 22 -0.69 -17.83 14.07
CA PRO A 22 0.59 -17.39 14.63
C PRO A 22 1.03 -16.00 14.17
N SER A 23 0.65 -15.55 12.98
CA SER A 23 0.99 -14.20 12.48
C SER A 23 0.46 -13.06 13.36
N LEU A 24 -0.61 -13.32 14.14
CA LEU A 24 -1.25 -12.34 15.02
C LEU A 24 -0.62 -12.25 16.41
N LYS A 25 0.34 -13.12 16.72
CA LYS A 25 0.98 -13.13 18.04
C LYS A 25 1.87 -11.90 18.20
N LEU A 26 1.61 -11.12 19.25
CA LEU A 26 2.48 -10.00 19.60
C LEU A 26 3.80 -10.50 20.18
N ASN A 27 4.90 -9.91 19.70
CA ASN A 27 6.20 -10.06 20.28
C ASN A 27 6.34 -9.12 21.50
N LYS A 28 7.02 -9.62 22.54
CA LYS A 28 7.32 -8.88 23.76
C LYS A 28 8.79 -8.48 23.87
N LYS A 29 9.62 -8.87 22.90
CA LYS A 29 11.04 -8.49 22.84
C LYS A 29 11.18 -6.98 22.56
N ASP A 30 12.34 -6.43 22.92
CA ASP A 30 12.73 -5.08 22.52
C ASP A 30 12.86 -5.04 20.99
N ILE A 31 12.47 -3.93 20.38
CA ILE A 31 12.51 -3.70 18.93
C ILE A 31 13.92 -3.92 18.33
N LYS A 32 14.97 -3.72 19.13
CA LYS A 32 16.37 -3.92 18.73
C LYS A 32 16.74 -5.39 18.52
N ASP A 33 16.05 -6.30 19.20
CA ASP A 33 16.34 -7.74 19.23
C ASP A 33 15.38 -8.54 18.34
N CYS A 34 14.53 -7.84 17.59
CA CYS A 34 13.50 -8.42 16.74
C CYS A 34 13.94 -8.43 15.27
N THR A 35 13.60 -9.51 14.58
CA THR A 35 13.56 -9.54 13.12
C THR A 35 12.51 -8.54 12.59
N LYS A 36 12.62 -8.20 11.30
CA LYS A 36 11.62 -7.37 10.59
C LYS A 36 10.20 -7.91 10.77
N TYR A 37 10.02 -9.22 10.56
CA TYR A 37 8.72 -9.88 10.75
C TYR A 37 8.21 -9.75 12.19
N GLU A 38 9.06 -9.94 13.19
CA GLU A 38 8.67 -9.77 14.59
C GLU A 38 8.23 -8.33 14.92
N ASN A 39 8.88 -7.32 14.34
CA ASN A 39 8.56 -5.91 14.56
C ASN A 39 7.23 -5.46 13.96
N TRP A 40 6.73 -6.19 12.96
CA TRP A 40 5.51 -5.82 12.23
C TRP A 40 4.26 -6.56 12.72
N ASP A 41 4.30 -7.13 13.94
CA ASP A 41 3.18 -7.81 14.57
C ASP A 41 1.94 -6.92 14.76
N ARG A 42 2.12 -5.67 15.22
CA ARG A 42 1.05 -4.69 15.39
C ARG A 42 0.45 -4.26 14.07
N GLN A 43 1.28 -4.18 13.02
CA GLN A 43 0.82 -3.93 11.66
C GLN A 43 -0.09 -5.07 11.21
N ARG A 44 0.37 -6.33 11.32
CA ARG A 44 -0.43 -7.51 10.99
C ARG A 44 -1.74 -7.58 11.77
N GLN A 45 -1.74 -7.24 13.07
CA GLN A 45 -2.96 -7.18 13.86
C GLN A 45 -3.92 -6.09 13.37
N SER A 46 -3.43 -4.91 12.99
CA SER A 46 -4.26 -3.83 12.49
C SER A 46 -4.87 -4.17 11.12
N VAL A 47 -4.08 -4.77 10.23
CA VAL A 47 -4.57 -5.31 8.95
C VAL A 47 -5.58 -6.42 9.18
N TRP A 48 -5.32 -7.35 10.10
CA TRP A 48 -6.27 -8.39 10.49
C TRP A 48 -7.59 -7.79 10.98
N GLN A 49 -7.54 -6.77 11.83
CA GLN A 49 -8.74 -6.09 12.32
C GLN A 49 -9.57 -5.52 11.19
N LEU A 50 -8.90 -4.86 10.24
CA LEU A 50 -9.54 -4.28 9.07
C LEU A 50 -10.19 -5.37 8.21
N VAL A 51 -9.42 -6.38 7.79
CA VAL A 51 -9.89 -7.44 6.89
C VAL A 51 -11.00 -8.27 7.56
N ALA A 52 -10.82 -8.69 8.81
CA ALA A 52 -11.82 -9.49 9.51
C ALA A 52 -13.14 -8.74 9.70
N LYS A 53 -13.09 -7.43 10.01
CA LYS A 53 -14.29 -6.61 10.14
C LYS A 53 -15.00 -6.46 8.79
N THR A 54 -14.26 -6.22 7.70
CA THR A 54 -14.81 -6.19 6.34
C THR A 54 -15.48 -7.52 5.97
N LEU A 55 -14.88 -8.66 6.32
CA LEU A 55 -15.47 -9.98 6.07
C LEU A 55 -16.75 -10.23 6.87
N ASN A 56 -16.82 -9.80 8.13
CA ASN A 56 -18.01 -9.99 8.96
C ASN A 56 -19.22 -9.16 8.49
N GLU A 57 -18.97 -8.00 7.89
CA GLU A 57 -20.00 -7.09 7.40
C GLU A 57 -20.66 -7.58 6.11
N CYS A 58 -20.17 -8.69 5.56
CA CYS A 58 -20.61 -9.23 4.30
C CYS A 58 -20.77 -10.75 4.45
N SER A 59 -22.00 -11.15 4.77
CA SER A 59 -22.40 -12.54 5.04
C SER A 59 -22.06 -13.54 3.93
N ASN A 60 -21.76 -13.05 2.72
CA ASN A 60 -21.50 -13.87 1.54
C ASN A 60 -20.00 -14.10 1.24
N PHE A 61 -19.05 -13.49 1.98
CA PHE A 61 -17.61 -13.60 1.65
C PHE A 61 -16.96 -14.94 2.02
N SER A 62 -17.65 -15.86 2.70
CA SER A 62 -17.06 -17.16 3.02
C SER A 62 -16.77 -17.95 1.74
N LYS A 63 -15.50 -18.30 1.49
CA LYS A 63 -15.01 -19.03 0.29
C LYS A 63 -14.94 -18.21 -1.00
N GLN A 64 -14.79 -16.89 -0.90
CA GLN A 64 -14.53 -16.04 -2.07
C GLN A 64 -13.03 -15.93 -2.39
N ASN A 65 -12.69 -15.32 -3.52
CA ASN A 65 -11.33 -15.09 -4.00
C ASN A 65 -10.80 -13.72 -3.55
N ILE A 66 -9.49 -13.62 -3.34
CA ILE A 66 -8.79 -12.37 -3.03
C ILE A 66 -7.58 -12.19 -3.94
N ILE A 67 -7.31 -10.95 -4.33
CA ILE A 67 -6.04 -10.53 -4.92
C ILE A 67 -5.38 -9.48 -4.04
N ILE A 68 -4.06 -9.60 -3.86
CA ILE A 68 -3.26 -8.69 -3.06
C ILE A 68 -2.17 -8.09 -3.93
N PHE A 69 -2.24 -6.79 -4.19
CA PHE A 69 -1.23 -6.03 -4.90
C PHE A 69 -0.21 -5.44 -3.94
N GLY A 70 1.08 -5.56 -4.28
CA GLY A 70 2.18 -5.17 -3.39
C GLY A 70 2.39 -6.16 -2.26
N ALA A 71 2.12 -7.45 -2.50
CA ALA A 71 2.16 -8.47 -1.44
C ALA A 71 3.56 -8.65 -0.83
N GLY A 72 4.62 -8.34 -1.58
CA GLY A 72 6.01 -8.54 -1.19
C GLY A 72 6.24 -9.91 -0.55
N ALA A 73 6.90 -9.91 0.62
CA ALA A 73 7.13 -11.10 1.42
C ALA A 73 6.00 -11.39 2.44
N CYS A 74 4.89 -10.64 2.42
CA CYS A 74 3.80 -10.70 3.40
C CYS A 74 4.31 -10.57 4.85
N ASP A 75 5.28 -9.69 5.11
CA ASP A 75 5.81 -9.49 6.47
C ASP A 75 4.82 -8.71 7.35
N ASP A 76 3.98 -7.88 6.75
CA ASP A 76 3.01 -6.95 7.32
C ASP A 76 1.56 -7.44 7.17
N LEU A 77 1.36 -8.56 6.49
CA LEU A 77 0.05 -9.20 6.29
C LEU A 77 -0.14 -10.40 7.24
N PRO A 78 -1.35 -10.57 7.81
CA PRO A 78 -1.71 -11.77 8.55
C PRO A 78 -2.04 -12.92 7.57
N ILE A 79 -1.04 -13.39 6.82
CA ILE A 79 -1.24 -14.22 5.63
C ILE A 79 -1.86 -15.59 5.94
N ASP A 80 -1.55 -16.18 7.09
CA ASP A 80 -2.18 -17.42 7.57
C ASP A 80 -3.69 -17.28 7.78
N PHE A 81 -4.14 -16.15 8.35
CA PHE A 81 -5.55 -15.81 8.49
C PHE A 81 -6.20 -15.57 7.12
N ILE A 82 -5.57 -14.77 6.25
CA ILE A 82 -6.10 -14.49 4.91
C ILE A 82 -6.26 -15.81 4.15
N CYS A 83 -5.21 -16.62 4.09
CA CYS A 83 -5.27 -17.92 3.45
C CYS A 83 -6.38 -18.77 4.08
N ASP A 84 -6.56 -18.86 5.40
CA ASP A 84 -7.67 -19.63 5.98
C ASP A 84 -9.07 -19.16 5.54
N LYS A 85 -9.27 -17.88 5.24
CA LYS A 85 -10.59 -17.29 4.92
C LYS A 85 -10.99 -17.34 3.45
N PHE A 86 -10.03 -17.28 2.54
CA PHE A 86 -10.31 -17.24 1.10
C PHE A 86 -10.10 -18.61 0.44
N SER A 87 -10.87 -18.90 -0.60
CA SER A 87 -10.79 -20.16 -1.35
C SER A 87 -9.69 -20.12 -2.41
N GLU A 88 -9.38 -18.93 -2.91
CA GLU A 88 -8.34 -18.65 -3.89
C GLU A 88 -7.68 -17.31 -3.55
N ILE A 89 -6.35 -17.27 -3.61
CA ILE A 89 -5.53 -16.12 -3.24
C ILE A 89 -4.55 -15.86 -4.37
N VAL A 90 -4.51 -14.63 -4.89
CA VAL A 90 -3.49 -14.17 -5.83
C VAL A 90 -2.62 -13.14 -5.14
N LEU A 91 -1.31 -13.41 -5.05
CA LEU A 91 -0.31 -12.48 -4.54
C LEU A 91 0.43 -11.87 -5.73
N VAL A 92 0.42 -10.55 -5.83
CA VAL A 92 1.03 -9.80 -6.92
C VAL A 92 2.10 -8.88 -6.37
N ASP A 93 3.29 -8.98 -6.93
CA ASP A 93 4.41 -8.07 -6.67
C ASP A 93 5.35 -8.06 -7.88
N ILE A 94 6.18 -7.05 -8.04
CA ILE A 94 7.24 -7.04 -9.06
C ILE A 94 8.44 -7.88 -8.62
N ASP A 95 8.64 -8.10 -7.31
CA ASP A 95 9.71 -8.92 -6.76
C ASP A 95 9.26 -10.37 -6.54
N SER A 96 9.53 -11.24 -7.51
CA SER A 96 9.24 -12.67 -7.38
C SER A 96 10.01 -13.37 -6.27
N LYS A 97 11.17 -12.85 -5.83
CA LYS A 97 11.87 -13.42 -4.67
C LYS A 97 11.10 -13.13 -3.40
N ALA A 98 10.60 -11.91 -3.23
CA ALA A 98 9.75 -11.55 -2.10
C ALA A 98 8.49 -12.43 -2.05
N LEU A 99 7.82 -12.64 -3.20
CA LEU A 99 6.65 -13.54 -3.30
C LEU A 99 6.98 -14.99 -2.87
N ASN A 100 8.16 -15.50 -3.25
CA ASN A 100 8.61 -16.83 -2.82
C ASN A 100 8.88 -16.89 -1.30
N GLU A 101 9.37 -15.81 -0.69
CA GLU A 101 9.50 -15.71 0.77
C GLU A 101 8.13 -15.67 1.48
N ALA A 102 7.10 -15.09 0.85
CA ALA A 102 5.75 -15.11 1.39
C ALA A 102 5.21 -16.55 1.53
N LEU A 103 5.44 -17.41 0.52
CA LEU A 103 5.02 -18.82 0.58
C LEU A 103 5.59 -19.57 1.80
N LYS A 104 6.78 -19.22 2.27
CA LYS A 104 7.37 -19.87 3.45
C LYS A 104 6.60 -19.59 4.74
N LYS A 105 5.81 -18.52 4.77
CA LYS A 105 4.96 -18.12 5.92
C LYS A 105 3.57 -18.76 5.88
N ILE A 106 3.18 -19.35 4.76
CA ILE A 106 1.86 -19.93 4.56
C ILE A 106 1.89 -21.41 5.01
N PRO A 107 0.92 -21.86 5.83
CA PRO A 107 0.81 -23.27 6.20
C PRO A 107 0.73 -24.18 4.97
N ASN A 108 1.44 -25.31 4.98
CA ASN A 108 1.56 -26.19 3.80
C ASN A 108 0.20 -26.61 3.22
N ASN A 109 -0.79 -26.90 4.08
CA ASN A 109 -2.14 -27.28 3.68
C ASN A 109 -2.97 -26.15 3.05
N LEU A 110 -2.45 -24.92 3.01
CA LEU A 110 -3.10 -23.75 2.42
C LEU A 110 -2.34 -23.21 1.20
N LYS A 111 -1.19 -23.78 0.83
CA LYS A 111 -0.35 -23.28 -0.28
C LYS A 111 -0.99 -23.50 -1.66
N ASP A 112 -1.71 -24.61 -1.84
CA ASP A 112 -2.25 -25.01 -3.15
C ASP A 112 -3.28 -24.03 -3.74
N LYS A 113 -3.84 -23.15 -2.91
CA LYS A 113 -4.77 -22.10 -3.33
C LYS A 113 -4.13 -20.72 -3.52
N VAL A 114 -2.81 -20.62 -3.38
CA VAL A 114 -2.06 -19.37 -3.50
C VAL A 114 -1.36 -19.36 -4.85
N ILE A 115 -1.67 -18.34 -5.66
CA ILE A 115 -1.04 -18.08 -6.94
C ILE A 115 -0.13 -16.88 -6.78
N LEU A 116 1.12 -17.01 -7.23
CA LEU A 116 2.06 -15.90 -7.30
C LEU A 116 2.06 -15.34 -8.72
N VAL A 117 2.00 -14.02 -8.86
CA VAL A 117 2.08 -13.33 -10.16
C VAL A 117 3.11 -12.22 -10.05
N GLU A 118 4.21 -12.35 -10.79
CA GLU A 118 5.20 -11.28 -10.96
C GLU A 118 4.63 -10.26 -11.95
N TRP A 119 4.32 -9.04 -11.48
CA TRP A 119 3.75 -8.02 -12.35
C TRP A 119 4.07 -6.60 -11.91
N ASP A 120 4.54 -5.79 -12.88
CA ASP A 120 4.65 -4.34 -12.75
C ASP A 120 3.27 -3.69 -12.92
N VAL A 121 2.63 -3.37 -11.79
CA VAL A 121 1.33 -2.67 -11.74
C VAL A 121 1.40 -1.19 -12.10
N THR A 122 2.58 -0.68 -12.50
CA THR A 122 2.79 0.71 -12.91
C THR A 122 2.98 0.85 -14.42
N GLY A 123 3.47 -0.21 -15.08
CA GLY A 123 3.87 -0.20 -16.48
C GLY A 123 5.14 0.61 -16.77
N LEU A 124 5.78 1.20 -15.76
CA LEU A 124 6.97 2.04 -15.91
C LEU A 124 8.18 1.23 -16.40
N TYR A 125 8.33 0.00 -15.92
CA TYR A 125 9.49 -0.85 -16.23
C TYR A 125 9.39 -1.51 -17.61
N THR A 126 8.20 -1.57 -18.19
CA THR A 126 7.96 -2.19 -19.51
C THR A 126 7.82 -1.16 -20.63
N ASN A 127 7.58 0.11 -20.31
CA ASN A 127 7.41 1.17 -21.30
C ASN A 127 8.71 1.48 -22.08
N SER A 128 8.68 1.24 -23.40
CA SER A 128 9.83 1.44 -24.29
C SER A 128 10.22 2.91 -24.48
N GLU A 129 9.26 3.84 -24.48
CA GLU A 129 9.52 5.27 -24.61
C GLU A 129 10.24 5.82 -23.37
N LEU A 130 9.83 5.38 -22.17
CA LEU A 130 10.51 5.72 -20.92
C LEU A 130 11.94 5.18 -20.89
N LYS A 131 12.16 3.93 -21.32
CA LYS A 131 13.51 3.36 -21.45
C LYS A 131 14.39 4.20 -22.38
N LEU A 132 13.88 4.56 -23.55
CA LEU A 132 14.61 5.42 -24.50
C LEU A 132 14.92 6.80 -23.92
N CYS A 133 14.00 7.38 -23.13
CA CYS A 133 14.22 8.64 -22.42
C CYS A 133 15.40 8.52 -21.44
N LEU A 134 15.44 7.45 -20.64
CA LEU A 134 16.53 7.20 -19.69
C LEU A 134 17.88 6.91 -20.37
N GLU A 135 17.87 6.18 -21.49
CA GLU A 135 19.08 5.95 -22.29
C GLU A 135 19.66 7.25 -22.86
N LYS A 136 18.80 8.15 -23.36
CA LYS A 136 19.21 9.49 -23.79
C LYS A 136 19.83 10.29 -22.65
N ALA A 137 19.26 10.20 -21.44
CA ALA A 137 19.81 10.86 -20.25
C ALA A 137 21.21 10.33 -19.92
N LYS A 138 21.36 9.00 -19.89
CA LYS A 138 22.64 8.31 -19.64
C LYS A 138 23.74 8.67 -20.65
N ASN A 139 23.35 8.93 -21.89
CA ASN A 139 24.24 9.29 -23.00
C ASN A 139 24.52 10.81 -23.09
N GLY A 140 24.02 11.62 -22.15
CA GLY A 140 24.27 13.06 -22.11
C GLY A 140 23.52 13.86 -23.17
N THR A 141 22.44 13.30 -23.74
CA THR A 141 21.57 14.02 -24.69
C THR A 141 20.85 15.18 -24.01
N TYR A 142 20.50 15.00 -22.73
CA TYR A 142 19.86 16.03 -21.91
C TYR A 142 20.90 16.94 -21.27
N LYS A 143 20.56 18.22 -21.12
CA LYS A 143 21.43 19.23 -20.49
C LYS A 143 21.23 19.32 -18.99
N THR A 144 20.02 19.06 -18.52
CA THR A 144 19.62 19.20 -17.11
C THR A 144 18.77 18.01 -16.67
N VAL A 145 18.69 17.80 -15.35
CA VAL A 145 17.77 16.81 -14.74
C VAL A 145 16.33 17.20 -15.01
N GLU A 146 16.02 18.48 -14.90
CA GLU A 146 14.68 19.05 -15.07
C GLU A 146 14.13 18.77 -16.47
N ASP A 147 14.98 18.79 -17.51
CA ASP A 147 14.58 18.40 -18.86
C ASP A 147 14.18 16.92 -18.95
N VAL A 148 14.90 16.03 -18.25
CA VAL A 148 14.58 14.59 -18.25
C VAL A 148 13.26 14.36 -17.52
N ILE A 149 13.08 14.96 -16.34
CA ILE A 149 11.84 14.82 -15.56
C ILE A 149 10.65 15.35 -16.34
N LYS A 150 10.80 16.47 -17.05
CA LYS A 150 9.76 17.02 -17.90
C LYS A 150 9.36 16.06 -19.02
N ASP A 151 10.31 15.38 -19.64
CA ASP A 151 10.01 14.40 -20.68
C ASP A 151 9.41 13.11 -20.12
N ILE A 152 9.91 12.59 -18.99
CA ILE A 152 9.28 11.47 -18.26
C ILE A 152 7.82 11.82 -17.95
N SER A 153 7.55 13.01 -17.43
CA SER A 153 6.19 13.45 -17.08
C SER A 153 5.22 13.37 -18.27
N LYS A 154 5.67 13.83 -19.45
CA LYS A 154 4.86 13.75 -20.69
C LYS A 154 4.63 12.31 -21.13
N LEU A 155 5.61 11.43 -20.95
CA LEU A 155 5.54 10.03 -21.35
C LEU A 155 4.67 9.22 -20.40
N THR A 156 4.72 9.50 -19.09
CA THR A 156 3.90 8.80 -18.09
C THR A 156 2.41 9.02 -18.37
N ILE A 157 1.99 10.23 -18.73
CA ILE A 157 0.58 10.52 -19.05
C ILE A 157 0.08 9.73 -20.29
N LYS A 158 0.99 9.21 -21.12
CA LYS A 158 0.68 8.39 -22.29
C LYS A 158 0.73 6.89 -22.03
N ILE A 159 1.07 6.46 -20.81
CA ILE A 159 1.05 5.03 -20.46
C ILE A 159 -0.38 4.53 -20.66
N GLN A 160 -0.53 3.56 -21.57
CA GLN A 160 -1.81 2.92 -21.84
C GLN A 160 -2.31 2.18 -20.60
N ASP A 161 -3.62 1.94 -20.55
CA ASP A 161 -4.19 1.11 -19.50
C ASP A 161 -3.49 -0.25 -19.46
N LEU A 162 -3.19 -0.72 -18.25
CA LEU A 162 -2.41 -1.94 -18.07
C LEU A 162 -3.22 -3.18 -18.49
N ASP A 163 -2.59 -4.00 -19.33
CA ASP A 163 -3.08 -5.35 -19.61
C ASP A 163 -2.87 -6.23 -18.38
N VAL A 164 -3.98 -6.67 -17.81
CA VAL A 164 -3.96 -7.57 -16.65
C VAL A 164 -3.37 -8.92 -17.09
N PRO A 165 -2.39 -9.51 -16.38
CA PRO A 165 -1.83 -10.82 -16.71
C PRO A 165 -2.89 -11.91 -16.84
N ILE A 166 -2.68 -12.88 -17.75
CA ILE A 166 -3.65 -13.95 -18.03
C ILE A 166 -3.95 -14.79 -16.78
N GLU A 167 -2.98 -14.94 -15.88
CA GLU A 167 -3.10 -15.59 -14.59
C GLU A 167 -4.14 -14.90 -13.70
N ILE A 168 -4.19 -13.57 -13.74
CA ILE A 168 -5.17 -12.77 -13.00
C ILE A 168 -6.51 -12.78 -13.75
N GLN A 169 -6.51 -12.58 -15.08
CA GLN A 169 -7.73 -12.55 -15.88
C GLN A 169 -8.61 -13.80 -15.71
N LYS A 170 -7.99 -14.99 -15.65
CA LYS A 170 -8.70 -16.27 -15.46
C LYS A 170 -9.45 -16.40 -14.13
N ARG A 171 -9.18 -15.51 -13.19
CA ARG A 171 -9.69 -15.53 -11.80
C ARG A 171 -10.56 -14.32 -11.48
N MET A 172 -10.61 -13.36 -12.40
CA MET A 172 -11.48 -12.20 -12.28
C MET A 172 -12.95 -12.59 -12.45
N PRO A 173 -13.87 -11.83 -11.85
CA PRO A 173 -13.61 -10.74 -10.91
C PRO A 173 -13.28 -11.26 -9.49
N PHE A 174 -12.57 -10.43 -8.71
CA PHE A 174 -12.24 -10.70 -7.32
C PHE A 174 -13.27 -10.10 -6.38
N SER A 175 -13.53 -10.84 -5.33
CA SER A 175 -14.49 -10.45 -4.31
C SER A 175 -13.92 -9.47 -3.30
N VAL A 176 -12.65 -9.66 -2.98
CA VAL A 176 -11.85 -8.73 -2.19
C VAL A 176 -10.58 -8.42 -2.96
N VAL A 177 -10.24 -7.14 -3.03
CA VAL A 177 -8.99 -6.65 -3.59
C VAL A 177 -8.27 -5.88 -2.49
N LEU A 178 -7.03 -6.24 -2.21
CA LEU A 178 -6.20 -5.56 -1.22
C LEU A 178 -5.00 -4.93 -1.92
N SER A 179 -4.81 -3.63 -1.72
CA SER A 179 -3.62 -2.88 -2.15
C SER A 179 -2.78 -2.60 -0.91
N ASP A 180 -1.67 -3.31 -0.76
CA ASP A 180 -0.82 -3.28 0.43
C ASP A 180 0.33 -2.28 0.26
N LEU A 181 0.18 -1.06 0.79
CA LEU A 181 1.27 -0.07 0.95
C LEU A 181 2.10 0.22 -0.32
N ILE A 182 1.56 -0.13 -1.48
CA ILE A 182 2.22 0.03 -2.78
C ILE A 182 2.04 1.44 -3.34
N VAL A 183 1.03 2.17 -2.87
CA VAL A 183 0.64 3.49 -3.38
C VAL A 183 1.80 4.49 -3.36
N THR A 184 2.61 4.46 -2.30
CA THR A 184 3.78 5.34 -2.13
C THR A 184 4.98 4.86 -2.94
N GLN A 185 4.95 3.58 -3.32
CA GLN A 185 5.99 2.86 -4.03
C GLN A 185 5.77 2.84 -5.55
N LEU A 186 4.57 3.21 -6.03
CA LEU A 186 4.23 3.23 -7.46
C LEU A 186 5.23 4.02 -8.31
N PHE A 187 5.78 5.11 -7.77
CA PHE A 187 6.78 5.91 -8.47
C PHE A 187 8.13 5.98 -7.76
N THR A 188 8.17 6.01 -6.43
CA THR A 188 9.40 6.25 -5.67
C THR A 188 10.48 5.20 -5.98
N ASN A 189 10.11 3.92 -6.06
CA ASN A 189 11.05 2.85 -6.39
C ASN A 189 11.61 3.01 -7.81
N TYR A 190 10.77 3.35 -8.78
CA TYR A 190 11.22 3.61 -10.15
C TYR A 190 12.12 4.84 -10.23
N PHE A 191 11.78 5.92 -9.50
CA PHE A 191 12.59 7.14 -9.52
C PHE A 191 13.96 6.93 -8.89
N TYR A 192 14.04 6.37 -7.69
CA TYR A 192 15.33 6.19 -7.01
C TYR A 192 16.14 5.06 -7.62
N GLY A 193 15.50 4.02 -8.13
CA GLY A 193 16.15 2.90 -8.82
C GLY A 193 16.57 3.27 -10.23
N GLU A 194 15.62 3.51 -11.13
CA GLU A 194 15.91 3.67 -12.56
C GLU A 194 16.29 5.11 -12.93
N VAL A 195 15.52 6.10 -12.49
CA VAL A 195 15.71 7.49 -12.93
C VAL A 195 17.02 8.05 -12.37
N SER A 196 17.18 8.03 -11.04
CA SER A 196 18.32 8.66 -10.35
C SER A 196 19.67 8.06 -10.76
N LEU A 197 19.75 6.74 -10.94
CA LEU A 197 20.97 6.08 -11.41
C LEU A 197 21.39 6.54 -12.81
N ASN A 198 20.42 6.80 -13.70
CA ASN A 198 20.70 7.30 -15.05
C ASN A 198 20.99 8.81 -15.09
N LEU A 199 20.62 9.56 -14.04
CA LEU A 199 20.82 11.01 -13.93
C LEU A 199 22.09 11.41 -13.16
N ILE A 200 22.77 10.48 -12.50
CA ILE A 200 23.94 10.78 -11.65
C ILE A 200 25.08 11.52 -12.38
N LYS A 201 25.18 11.37 -13.71
CA LYS A 201 26.16 12.09 -14.53
C LYS A 201 25.79 13.56 -14.77
N LEU A 202 24.50 13.88 -14.74
CA LEU A 202 23.99 15.23 -14.92
C LEU A 202 24.00 16.00 -13.60
N ASP A 203 23.66 15.31 -12.50
CA ASP A 203 23.64 15.87 -11.16
C ASP A 203 24.10 14.79 -10.17
N SER A 204 25.34 14.92 -9.67
CA SER A 204 25.88 13.97 -8.69
C SER A 204 25.17 14.05 -7.34
N ALA A 205 24.48 15.16 -7.05
CA ALA A 205 23.72 15.38 -5.82
C ALA A 205 22.25 14.94 -5.97
N ILE A 206 21.86 14.28 -7.07
CA ILE A 206 20.47 13.87 -7.32
C ILE A 206 19.86 13.06 -6.18
N PHE A 207 20.66 12.21 -5.51
CA PHE A 207 20.22 11.38 -4.39
C PHE A 207 19.99 12.15 -3.09
N GLU A 208 20.48 13.39 -3.00
CA GLU A 208 20.29 14.28 -1.86
C GLU A 208 19.06 15.19 -2.04
N ARG A 209 18.51 15.26 -3.26
CA ARG A 209 17.33 16.07 -3.59
C ARG A 209 16.06 15.31 -3.24
N ASN A 210 15.03 16.05 -2.80
CA ASN A 210 13.73 15.46 -2.52
C ASN A 210 12.93 15.32 -3.81
N LEU A 211 12.05 14.32 -3.89
CA LEU A 211 11.13 14.17 -5.02
C LEU A 211 10.26 15.41 -5.27
N SER A 212 9.91 16.12 -4.19
CA SER A 212 9.17 17.39 -4.25
C SER A 212 9.89 18.46 -5.07
N ASP A 213 11.21 18.38 -5.18
CA ASP A 213 12.03 19.36 -5.90
C ASP A 213 11.85 19.25 -7.42
N PHE A 214 11.31 18.11 -7.90
CA PHE A 214 11.19 17.79 -9.32
C PHE A 214 9.77 17.98 -9.88
N ASN A 215 8.82 18.48 -9.07
CA ASN A 215 7.42 18.65 -9.46
C ASN A 215 6.80 17.42 -10.16
N ILE A 216 7.07 16.23 -9.65
CA ILE A 216 6.59 14.95 -10.20
C ILE A 216 5.14 14.61 -9.79
N LYS A 217 4.42 15.56 -9.21
CA LYS A 217 3.10 15.31 -8.62
C LYS A 217 2.14 14.72 -9.65
N ASP A 218 2.15 15.26 -10.87
CA ASP A 218 1.27 14.80 -11.95
C ASP A 218 1.51 13.33 -12.32
N ILE A 219 2.77 12.87 -12.26
CA ILE A 219 3.13 11.47 -12.49
C ILE A 219 2.55 10.58 -11.38
N VAL A 220 2.77 10.96 -10.13
CA VAL A 220 2.31 10.20 -8.96
C VAL A 220 0.77 10.13 -8.95
N ASP A 221 0.11 11.26 -9.18
CA ASP A 221 -1.34 11.37 -9.29
C ASP A 221 -1.87 10.47 -10.42
N PHE A 222 -1.24 10.48 -11.59
CA PHE A 222 -1.62 9.65 -12.72
C PHE A 222 -1.49 8.16 -12.41
N LEU A 223 -0.35 7.73 -11.86
CA LEU A 223 -0.09 6.33 -11.52
C LEU A 223 -1.06 5.82 -10.46
N LEU A 224 -1.35 6.65 -9.45
CA LEU A 224 -2.37 6.33 -8.47
C LEU A 224 -3.75 6.17 -9.13
N CYS A 225 -4.14 7.06 -10.04
CA CYS A 225 -5.42 6.93 -10.74
C CYS A 225 -5.48 5.65 -11.58
N GLN A 226 -4.39 5.28 -12.25
CA GLN A 226 -4.29 4.01 -12.97
C GLN A 226 -4.40 2.81 -12.04
N HIS A 227 -3.75 2.85 -10.88
CA HIS A 227 -3.87 1.82 -9.86
C HIS A 227 -5.31 1.70 -9.34
N LEU A 228 -5.97 2.82 -8.99
CA LEU A 228 -7.36 2.81 -8.55
C LEU A 228 -8.32 2.24 -9.61
N LYS A 229 -8.12 2.57 -10.89
CA LYS A 229 -8.86 1.97 -12.01
C LYS A 229 -8.62 0.46 -12.09
N LEU A 230 -7.38 0.01 -11.92
CA LEU A 230 -7.04 -1.41 -11.88
C LEU A 230 -7.78 -2.11 -10.74
N LEU A 231 -7.70 -1.59 -9.51
CA LEU A 231 -8.39 -2.15 -8.35
C LEU A 231 -9.90 -2.28 -8.63
N GLN A 232 -10.52 -1.24 -9.16
CA GLN A 232 -11.93 -1.27 -9.53
C GLN A 232 -12.23 -2.29 -10.64
N LYS A 233 -11.43 -2.31 -11.71
CA LYS A 233 -11.59 -3.22 -12.87
C LYS A 233 -11.53 -4.68 -12.46
N VAL A 234 -10.67 -5.03 -11.50
CA VAL A 234 -10.51 -6.42 -11.05
C VAL A 234 -11.50 -6.82 -9.96
N THR A 235 -12.24 -5.89 -9.37
CA THR A 235 -13.20 -6.16 -8.30
C THR A 235 -14.60 -6.45 -8.86
N THR A 236 -15.29 -7.42 -8.27
CA THR A 236 -16.70 -7.71 -8.60
C THR A 236 -17.60 -6.57 -8.14
N ILE A 237 -18.76 -6.43 -8.77
CA ILE A 237 -19.82 -5.55 -8.25
C ILE A 237 -20.21 -6.04 -6.83
N HIS A 238 -20.35 -5.10 -5.90
CA HIS A 238 -20.49 -5.28 -4.46
C HIS A 238 -19.28 -5.92 -3.76
N GLY A 239 -18.18 -6.15 -4.47
CA GLY A 239 -16.89 -6.54 -3.91
C GLY A 239 -16.26 -5.41 -3.11
N LYS A 240 -15.25 -5.77 -2.31
CA LYS A 240 -14.54 -4.83 -1.43
C LYS A 240 -13.14 -4.53 -1.95
N ILE A 241 -12.79 -3.25 -1.94
CA ILE A 241 -11.42 -2.79 -2.17
C ILE A 241 -10.87 -2.29 -0.84
N ILE A 242 -9.76 -2.86 -0.38
CA ILE A 242 -9.03 -2.46 0.80
C ILE A 242 -7.73 -1.80 0.34
N ILE A 243 -7.48 -0.56 0.73
CA ILE A 243 -6.23 0.15 0.40
C ILE A 243 -5.53 0.52 1.69
N LEU A 244 -4.27 0.09 1.82
CA LEU A 244 -3.38 0.48 2.89
C LEU A 244 -2.41 1.54 2.35
N ALA A 245 -2.37 2.71 2.99
CA ALA A 245 -1.52 3.83 2.58
C ALA A 245 -0.75 4.40 3.77
N ASP A 246 0.57 4.34 3.72
CA ASP A 246 1.49 5.07 4.60
C ASP A 246 1.43 6.57 4.29
N THR A 247 0.63 7.30 5.07
CA THR A 247 0.22 8.68 4.78
C THR A 247 1.22 9.68 5.34
N PHE A 248 1.75 9.45 6.54
CA PHE A 248 2.79 10.31 7.14
C PHE A 248 3.94 9.47 7.67
N VAL A 249 5.16 10.01 7.63
CA VAL A 249 6.35 9.39 8.21
C VAL A 249 6.77 10.16 9.45
N TYR A 250 7.04 9.44 10.54
CA TYR A 250 7.74 9.97 11.70
C TYR A 250 9.10 9.28 11.83
N GLY A 251 10.16 10.06 12.02
CA GLY A 251 11.52 9.59 12.19
C GLY A 251 12.46 9.95 11.04
N THR A 252 13.42 9.08 10.76
CA THR A 252 14.48 9.32 9.78
C THR A 252 14.15 8.62 8.45
N GLU A 253 14.15 9.37 7.36
CA GLU A 253 14.00 8.87 5.99
C GLU A 253 15.27 8.18 5.49
N ALA A 254 15.22 7.52 4.32
CA ALA A 254 16.30 6.64 3.87
C ALA A 254 17.61 7.40 3.58
N ASN A 255 17.48 8.68 3.27
CA ASN A 255 18.55 9.66 3.04
C ASN A 255 18.97 10.42 4.31
N LEU A 256 18.62 9.91 5.50
CA LEU A 256 18.88 10.56 6.79
C LEU A 256 18.12 11.88 7.03
N LEU A 257 17.27 12.31 6.10
CA LEU A 257 16.43 13.50 6.29
C LEU A 257 15.30 13.20 7.28
N LYS A 258 14.92 14.21 8.05
CA LYS A 258 13.76 14.14 8.94
C LYS A 258 12.55 14.61 8.19
N SER A 259 11.48 13.80 8.20
CA SER A 259 10.20 14.23 7.64
C SER A 259 9.73 15.53 8.32
N PRO A 260 9.14 16.49 7.59
CA PRO A 260 8.51 17.68 8.18
C PRO A 260 7.48 17.34 9.27
N PHE A 261 6.84 16.16 9.15
CA PHE A 261 5.87 15.68 10.12
C PHE A 261 6.47 15.37 11.50
N ASN A 262 7.81 15.26 11.62
CA ASN A 262 8.49 15.10 12.90
C ASN A 262 8.19 16.24 13.88
N GLU A 263 8.02 17.47 13.39
CA GLU A 263 7.73 18.61 14.24
C GLU A 263 6.32 18.54 14.85
N VAL A 264 5.36 17.91 14.16
CA VAL A 264 4.01 17.65 14.69
C VAL A 264 4.08 16.77 15.92
N ILE A 265 4.78 15.64 15.76
CA ILE A 265 4.93 14.64 16.81
C ILE A 265 5.76 15.19 17.98
N LYS A 266 6.84 15.94 17.72
CA LYS A 266 7.62 16.56 18.80
C LYS A 266 6.78 17.51 19.65
N LYS A 267 5.90 18.28 19.03
CA LYS A 267 4.99 19.21 19.73
C LYS A 267 3.83 18.49 20.42
N ASN A 268 3.49 17.29 19.96
CA ASN A 268 2.33 16.52 20.43
C ASN A 268 2.71 15.02 20.57
N PRO A 269 3.65 14.69 21.49
CA PRO A 269 4.17 13.32 21.62
C PRO A 269 3.09 12.31 21.99
N GLU A 270 1.97 12.77 22.55
CA GLU A 270 0.82 11.96 22.89
C GLU A 270 0.13 11.34 21.66
N PHE A 271 0.35 11.84 20.44
CA PHE A 271 -0.19 11.24 19.21
C PHE A 271 0.35 9.84 18.91
N ILE A 272 1.57 9.52 19.35
CA ILE A 272 2.14 8.17 19.22
C ILE A 272 1.80 7.31 20.45
N SER A 273 1.43 7.95 21.55
CA SER A 273 1.03 7.24 22.75
C SER A 273 -0.37 6.65 22.61
N ASN A 274 -0.64 5.55 23.32
CA ASN A 274 -1.99 4.98 23.40
C ASN A 274 -2.97 5.88 24.20
N TYR A 275 -2.53 7.03 24.74
CA TYR A 275 -3.31 7.86 25.65
C TYR A 275 -4.20 8.89 24.95
N ARG A 276 -3.81 9.38 23.75
CA ARG A 276 -4.65 10.28 22.96
C ARG A 276 -5.20 9.55 21.73
N LYS A 277 -6.51 9.57 21.58
CA LYS A 277 -7.17 9.12 20.35
C LYS A 277 -6.97 10.17 19.26
N ILE A 278 -6.25 9.81 18.20
CA ILE A 278 -6.18 10.62 16.96
C ILE A 278 -7.59 10.70 16.37
N THR A 279 -8.05 11.91 16.07
CA THR A 279 -9.37 12.18 15.48
C THR A 279 -9.27 12.41 13.98
N SER A 280 -10.40 12.39 13.27
CA SER A 280 -10.43 12.75 11.84
C SER A 280 -10.06 14.23 11.62
N GLN A 281 -10.41 15.12 12.55
CA GLN A 281 -10.01 16.52 12.48
C GLN A 281 -8.49 16.70 12.58
N ASP A 282 -7.81 15.92 13.44
CA ASP A 282 -6.35 15.92 13.50
C ASP A 282 -5.75 15.53 12.13
N ILE A 283 -6.26 14.45 11.52
CA ILE A 283 -5.77 13.94 10.22
C ILE A 283 -6.00 14.95 9.09
N VAL A 284 -7.19 15.54 9.01
CA VAL A 284 -7.50 16.59 8.02
C VAL A 284 -6.59 17.80 8.22
N GLY A 285 -6.40 18.21 9.47
CA GLY A 285 -5.46 19.26 9.83
C GLY A 285 -4.03 18.93 9.36
N TRP A 286 -3.60 17.68 9.47
CA TRP A 286 -2.29 17.26 9.00
C TRP A 286 -2.19 17.26 7.47
N MET A 287 -3.18 16.70 6.77
CA MET A 287 -3.20 16.65 5.31
C MET A 287 -3.18 18.04 4.66
N ASN A 288 -3.75 19.04 5.33
CA ASN A 288 -3.76 20.43 4.84
C ASN A 288 -2.44 21.18 5.07
N ASN A 289 -1.61 20.73 6.02
CA ASN A 289 -0.43 21.47 6.47
C ASN A 289 0.90 20.77 6.22
N TYR A 290 0.89 19.47 5.90
CA TYR A 290 2.11 18.67 5.74
C TYR A 290 2.05 17.84 4.47
N SER A 291 3.22 17.65 3.86
CA SER A 291 3.38 16.72 2.74
C SER A 291 2.98 15.31 3.16
N VAL A 292 2.06 14.73 2.40
CA VAL A 292 1.67 13.34 2.53
C VAL A 292 2.80 12.49 1.93
N ALA A 293 3.33 11.55 2.70
CA ALA A 293 4.38 10.62 2.25
C ALA A 293 3.87 9.69 1.14
N GLY A 294 2.57 9.40 1.20
CA GLY A 294 1.84 8.68 0.19
C GLY A 294 0.83 9.50 -0.56
N SER A 295 -0.36 8.91 -0.76
CA SER A 295 -1.40 9.55 -1.54
C SER A 295 -2.64 9.91 -0.73
N ASN A 296 -3.23 11.05 -1.10
CA ASN A 296 -4.54 11.47 -0.61
C ASN A 296 -5.64 10.72 -1.39
N ILE A 297 -5.84 9.44 -1.07
CA ILE A 297 -6.83 8.58 -1.75
C ILE A 297 -8.21 9.27 -1.86
N PRO A 298 -8.80 9.86 -0.78
CA PRO A 298 -10.10 10.52 -0.88
C PRO A 298 -10.15 11.65 -1.91
N TYR A 299 -9.09 12.46 -2.02
CA TYR A 299 -9.00 13.51 -3.03
C TYR A 299 -9.09 12.94 -4.44
N HIS A 300 -8.38 11.83 -4.71
CA HIS A 300 -8.39 11.21 -6.04
C HIS A 300 -9.70 10.54 -6.38
N ILE A 301 -10.35 9.85 -5.43
CA ILE A 301 -11.68 9.29 -5.65
C ILE A 301 -12.66 10.41 -6.06
N LYS A 302 -12.64 11.53 -5.33
CA LYS A 302 -13.53 12.68 -5.58
C LYS A 302 -13.24 13.41 -6.89
N THR A 303 -11.97 13.64 -7.23
CA THR A 303 -11.60 14.49 -8.36
C THR A 303 -11.53 13.75 -9.70
N ASN A 304 -11.41 12.42 -9.69
CA ASN A 304 -11.26 11.60 -10.90
C ASN A 304 -12.50 10.75 -11.22
N ASN A 305 -13.68 11.17 -10.74
CA ASN A 305 -14.97 10.55 -11.02
C ASN A 305 -15.02 9.03 -10.73
N PHE A 306 -14.42 8.59 -9.63
CA PHE A 306 -14.60 7.21 -9.15
C PHE A 306 -15.97 7.03 -8.47
N ASN A 307 -17.03 7.43 -9.16
CA ASN A 307 -18.39 7.54 -8.61
C ASN A 307 -18.96 6.19 -8.19
N ARG A 308 -18.44 5.09 -8.71
CA ARG A 308 -18.87 3.73 -8.35
C ARG A 308 -18.14 3.17 -7.12
N LEU A 309 -17.32 3.95 -6.43
CA LEU A 309 -16.64 3.53 -5.20
C LEU A 309 -17.30 4.21 -4.00
N HIS A 310 -18.11 3.45 -3.26
CA HIS A 310 -18.66 3.91 -1.99
C HIS A 310 -17.64 3.69 -0.87
N THR A 311 -17.38 4.70 -0.04
CA THR A 311 -16.44 4.59 1.08
C THR A 311 -17.16 4.01 2.30
N ASP A 312 -16.92 2.73 2.61
CA ASP A 312 -17.54 2.09 3.78
C ASP A 312 -16.86 2.51 5.09
N ARG A 313 -15.53 2.65 5.04
CA ARG A 313 -14.71 2.85 6.23
C ARG A 313 -13.36 3.47 5.92
N VAL A 314 -12.94 4.31 6.85
CA VAL A 314 -11.53 4.71 7.02
C VAL A 314 -11.12 4.38 8.45
N THR A 315 -9.96 3.74 8.59
CA THR A 315 -9.31 3.46 9.87
C THR A 315 -7.83 3.86 9.78
N TRP A 316 -7.17 4.01 10.91
CA TRP A 316 -5.77 4.41 10.94
C TRP A 316 -5.05 3.84 12.15
N TRP A 317 -3.74 3.67 12.02
CA TRP A 317 -2.87 3.20 13.09
C TRP A 317 -1.42 3.57 12.82
N TRP A 318 -0.58 3.42 13.84
CA TRP A 318 0.87 3.56 13.72
C TRP A 318 1.51 2.22 13.36
N TRP A 319 2.24 2.20 12.25
CA TRP A 319 3.13 1.11 11.90
C TRP A 319 4.54 1.44 12.38
N ILE A 320 5.05 0.63 13.31
CA ILE A 320 6.44 0.72 13.75
C ILE A 320 7.29 -0.05 12.74
N PHE A 321 7.77 0.65 11.71
CA PHE A 321 8.55 0.03 10.64
C PHE A 321 9.91 -0.44 11.16
N ASN A 322 10.60 0.42 11.91
CA ASN A 322 11.80 0.10 12.68
C ASN A 322 11.98 1.10 13.84
N LYS A 323 13.09 0.98 14.58
CA LYS A 323 13.38 1.82 15.76
C LYS A 323 13.48 3.32 15.46
N GLU A 324 13.74 3.70 14.21
CA GLU A 324 13.97 5.08 13.77
C GLU A 324 12.86 5.60 12.86
N ARG A 325 11.87 4.75 12.52
CA ARG A 325 10.83 5.10 11.56
C ARG A 325 9.48 4.48 11.90
N LEU A 326 8.47 5.33 11.94
CA LEU A 326 7.07 4.98 12.06
C LEU A 326 6.30 5.55 10.87
N TYR A 327 5.30 4.81 10.40
CA TYR A 327 4.34 5.30 9.42
C TYR A 327 2.97 5.44 10.06
N PHE A 328 2.30 6.56 9.80
CA PHE A 328 0.87 6.68 10.05
C PHE A 328 0.13 6.07 8.86
N VAL A 329 -0.40 4.87 9.05
CA VAL A 329 -1.08 4.10 8.01
C VAL A 329 -2.56 4.39 8.06
N MET A 330 -3.15 4.69 6.90
CA MET A 330 -4.59 4.77 6.70
C MET A 330 -5.07 3.56 5.92
N GLY A 331 -6.05 2.86 6.47
CA GLY A 331 -6.75 1.75 5.85
C GLY A 331 -8.12 2.21 5.34
N TYR A 332 -8.32 2.20 4.04
CA TYR A 332 -9.58 2.53 3.38
C TYR A 332 -10.29 1.25 2.94
N VAL A 333 -11.62 1.22 3.08
CA VAL A 333 -12.47 0.15 2.57
C VAL A 333 -13.54 0.77 1.68
N PHE A 334 -13.61 0.30 0.45
CA PHE A 334 -14.60 0.72 -0.53
C PHE A 334 -15.46 -0.46 -0.98
N THR A 335 -16.72 -0.18 -1.29
CA THR A 335 -17.60 -1.07 -2.06
C THR A 335 -17.68 -0.62 -3.51
N VAL A 336 -17.57 -1.55 -4.46
CA VAL A 336 -17.89 -1.27 -5.86
C VAL A 336 -19.39 -1.33 -6.08
N CYS A 337 -19.99 -0.25 -6.55
CA CYS A 337 -21.42 -0.15 -6.82
C CYS A 337 -21.73 -0.38 -8.32
N ASP A 338 -22.92 -0.89 -8.60
CA ASP A 338 -23.47 -1.03 -9.96
C ASP A 338 -23.98 0.30 -10.54
N HIS A 339 -24.15 1.31 -9.68
CA HIS A 339 -24.56 2.66 -10.02
C HIS A 339 -23.53 3.69 -9.53
N ASP A 340 -23.60 4.89 -10.09
CA ASP A 340 -22.84 6.03 -9.61
C ASP A 340 -23.41 6.48 -8.26
N VAL A 341 -22.52 6.67 -7.29
CA VAL A 341 -22.81 7.09 -5.93
C VAL A 341 -22.50 8.57 -5.80
N ASN A 342 -23.41 9.35 -5.22
CA ASN A 342 -23.11 10.73 -4.85
C ASN A 342 -22.11 10.73 -3.69
N MET A 343 -20.91 11.25 -3.93
CA MET A 343 -19.86 11.34 -2.90
C MET A 343 -20.11 12.38 -1.80
N TYR A 344 -21.28 13.04 -1.81
CA TYR A 344 -21.62 14.15 -0.92
C TYR A 344 -22.60 13.77 0.19
N ASP A 345 -23.02 12.50 0.26
CA ASP A 345 -23.92 11.98 1.29
C ASP A 345 -23.17 11.28 2.44
#